data_AF-A0AAU7BT62-F1
#
_entry.id   AF-A0AAU7BT62-F1
#
_cell.length_a   1.000
_cell.length_b   1.000
_cell.length_c   1.000
_cell.angle_alpha   90.00
_cell.angle_beta   90.00
_cell.angle_gamma   90.00
#
_symmetry.space_group_name_H-M   'P 1'
#
loop_
_entity.id
_entity.type
_entity.pdbx_description
1 polymer ?
#
loop_
_entity_poly.entity_id
_entity_poly.type
_entity_poly.pdbx_seq_one_letter_code
_entity_poly.pdbx_strand_id
1 'polypeptide(L)'
;MKENYSIFRKFSTLEQATELKDLLNENGIESILADNVPPVDVTFSGSTLNNQVEIRIKQSDFKKAEEILEKNAEELIDQIDKDYYLFEFTDEELYEVLLKSDEWNAFDYTLAQKILKQRGKSVDKELLNSLKNERLKDLAKPEGNQKPWIIGGYVFSILGGFLGLIIGYFLWTSKKTLPNGQKVYSYSENDRKHGKYIFYIGLIIAPTAMLLKVVSQF
;
A
#
# COMPACT_ATOMS: atom_id res chain seq x y z
N MET A 1 14.35 10.57 14.87
CA MET A 1 13.11 11.26 14.42
C MET A 1 13.05 11.23 12.90
N LYS A 2 12.41 10.20 12.33
CA LYS A 2 12.14 9.99 10.89
C LYS A 2 10.67 9.57 10.68
N GLU A 3 9.79 9.94 11.62
CA GLU A 3 8.51 9.24 11.83
C GLU A 3 7.31 9.75 11.03
N ASN A 4 7.44 10.84 10.26
CA ASN A 4 6.29 11.43 9.56
C ASN A 4 6.25 11.20 8.03
N TYR A 5 7.18 10.45 7.46
CA TYR A 5 7.19 10.15 6.04
C TYR A 5 6.42 8.85 5.75
N SER A 6 5.42 8.95 4.89
CA SER A 6 4.62 7.82 4.40
C SER A 6 4.84 7.66 2.90
N ILE A 7 4.68 6.44 2.41
CA ILE A 7 4.75 6.13 0.97
C ILE A 7 3.59 6.85 0.28
N PHE A 8 3.94 7.68 -0.69
CA PHE A 8 3.00 8.43 -1.51
C PHE A 8 2.70 7.70 -2.81
N ARG A 9 3.73 7.37 -3.59
CA ARG A 9 3.63 6.60 -4.84
C ARG A 9 4.82 5.67 -5.03
N LYS A 10 4.63 4.63 -5.84
CA LYS A 10 5.64 3.66 -6.23
C LYS A 10 5.79 3.65 -7.74
N PHE A 11 7.03 3.51 -8.21
CA PHE A 11 7.38 3.55 -9.63
C PHE A 11 8.23 2.35 -10.01
N SER A 12 8.08 1.90 -11.26
CA SER A 12 8.89 0.81 -11.80
C SER A 12 10.29 1.28 -12.21
N THR A 13 10.50 2.58 -12.41
CA THR A 13 11.79 3.16 -12.81
C THR A 13 12.19 4.34 -11.92
N LEU A 14 13.50 4.53 -11.75
CA LEU A 14 14.06 5.66 -11.01
C LEU A 14 13.78 7.00 -11.70
N GLU A 15 13.70 7.00 -13.02
CA GLU A 15 13.43 8.19 -13.83
C GLU A 15 12.05 8.78 -13.52
N GLN A 16 10.99 7.97 -13.58
CA GLN A 16 9.62 8.39 -13.24
C GLN A 16 9.52 8.88 -11.79
N ALA A 17 10.21 8.20 -10.87
CA ALA A 17 10.26 8.64 -9.48
C ALA A 17 11.00 9.98 -9.34
N THR A 18 12.07 10.21 -10.08
CA THR A 18 12.85 11.45 -10.04
C THR A 18 12.06 12.62 -10.61
N GLU A 19 11.35 12.42 -11.72
CA GLU A 19 10.43 13.44 -12.27
C GLU A 19 9.38 13.86 -11.24
N LEU A 20 8.74 12.90 -10.57
CA LEU A 20 7.79 13.22 -9.51
C LEU A 20 8.45 13.97 -8.35
N LYS A 21 9.65 13.53 -7.93
CA LYS A 21 10.39 14.18 -6.85
C LYS A 21 10.66 15.65 -7.18
N ASP A 22 11.11 15.92 -8.39
CA ASP A 22 11.47 17.27 -8.81
C ASP A 22 10.23 18.17 -8.88
N LEU A 23 9.12 17.67 -9.45
CA LEU A 23 7.83 18.36 -9.45
C LEU A 23 7.34 18.71 -8.03
N LEU A 24 7.47 17.77 -7.08
CA LEU A 24 7.10 18.00 -5.68
C LEU A 24 8.01 19.04 -5.01
N ASN A 25 9.32 18.95 -5.24
CA ASN A 25 10.30 19.88 -4.66
C ASN A 25 10.12 21.31 -5.18
N GLU A 26 9.85 21.49 -6.48
CA GLU A 26 9.54 22.79 -7.10
C GLU A 26 8.32 23.46 -6.47
N ASN A 27 7.34 22.67 -6.02
CA ASN A 27 6.13 23.15 -5.36
C ASN A 27 6.24 23.18 -3.81
N GLY A 28 7.46 23.05 -3.28
CA GLY A 28 7.78 23.17 -1.87
C GLY A 28 7.32 21.99 -1.02
N ILE A 29 7.20 20.79 -1.60
CA ILE A 29 6.93 19.54 -0.88
C ILE A 29 8.22 18.75 -0.79
N GLU A 30 8.71 18.56 0.44
CA GLU A 30 9.90 17.77 0.71
C GLU A 30 9.60 16.28 0.46
N SER A 31 10.32 15.67 -0.48
CA SER A 31 10.14 14.27 -0.87
C SER A 31 11.43 13.47 -0.75
N ILE A 32 11.30 12.20 -0.35
CA ILE A 32 12.40 11.26 -0.17
C ILE A 32 12.21 10.09 -1.13
N LEU A 33 13.24 9.79 -1.92
CA LEU A 33 13.32 8.54 -2.66
C LEU A 33 13.81 7.44 -1.74
N ALA A 34 13.02 6.37 -1.62
CA ALA A 34 13.45 5.11 -1.02
C ALA A 34 13.57 4.07 -2.13
N ASP A 35 14.81 3.65 -2.39
CA ASP A 35 15.07 2.50 -3.23
C ASP A 35 14.89 1.24 -2.37
N ASN A 36 13.85 0.45 -2.68
CA ASN A 36 13.56 -0.80 -2.00
C ASN A 36 14.15 -2.02 -2.75
N VAL A 37 15.14 -1.84 -3.63
CA VAL A 37 15.92 -2.96 -4.16
C VAL A 37 16.59 -3.68 -2.98
N PRO A 38 16.22 -4.95 -2.70
CA PRO A 38 16.89 -5.71 -1.65
C PRO A 38 18.37 -5.86 -2.04
N PRO A 39 19.33 -5.69 -1.12
CA PRO A 39 20.75 -5.89 -1.41
C PRO A 39 21.10 -7.34 -1.78
N VAL A 40 20.16 -8.28 -1.59
CA VAL A 40 20.27 -9.68 -1.97
C VAL A 40 18.93 -10.14 -2.53
N ASP A 41 18.94 -10.70 -3.73
CA ASP A 41 17.76 -11.27 -4.40
C ASP A 41 17.26 -12.50 -3.60
N VAL A 42 16.26 -12.31 -2.75
CA VAL A 42 15.70 -13.36 -1.89
C VAL A 42 14.66 -14.22 -2.60
N THR A 43 14.46 -14.01 -3.91
CA THR A 43 13.51 -14.76 -4.72
C THR A 43 14.24 -15.69 -5.68
N PHE A 44 14.34 -16.97 -5.31
CA PHE A 44 14.82 -18.08 -6.16
C PHE A 44 13.97 -18.28 -7.46
N SER A 45 12.94 -17.44 -7.67
CA SER A 45 12.01 -17.43 -8.81
C SER A 45 12.30 -16.35 -9.86
N GLY A 46 13.35 -15.51 -9.72
CA GLY A 46 13.75 -14.55 -10.75
C GLY A 46 12.72 -13.44 -11.07
N SER A 47 11.77 -13.21 -10.17
CA SER A 47 10.72 -12.21 -10.35
C SER A 47 11.16 -10.86 -9.79
N THR A 48 11.72 -9.99 -10.64
CA THR A 48 12.07 -8.58 -10.36
C THR A 48 10.85 -7.66 -10.19
N LEU A 49 9.64 -8.22 -10.06
CA LEU A 49 8.36 -7.49 -10.00
C LEU A 49 8.25 -6.52 -8.80
N ASN A 50 9.11 -6.67 -7.78
CA ASN A 50 9.11 -5.85 -6.57
C ASN A 50 10.17 -4.74 -6.54
N ASN A 51 10.96 -4.56 -7.61
CA ASN A 51 11.91 -3.45 -7.73
C ASN A 51 11.16 -2.15 -8.03
N GLN A 52 10.48 -1.62 -7.01
CA GLN A 52 9.76 -0.36 -7.12
C GLN A 52 10.47 0.72 -6.32
N VAL A 53 10.73 1.85 -6.97
CA VAL A 53 11.24 3.06 -6.34
C VAL A 53 10.07 3.76 -5.67
N GLU A 54 10.19 4.04 -4.37
CA GLU A 54 9.12 4.67 -3.60
C GLU A 54 9.40 6.15 -3.38
N ILE A 55 8.41 7.00 -3.66
CA ILE A 55 8.39 8.40 -3.25
C ILE A 55 7.67 8.49 -1.90
N ARG A 56 8.35 9.05 -0.90
CA ARG A 56 7.80 9.27 0.44
C ARG A 56 7.72 10.75 0.74
N ILE A 57 6.59 11.22 1.27
CA ILE A 57 6.37 12.61 1.69
C ILE A 57 5.75 12.66 3.09
N LYS A 58 5.71 13.85 3.69
CA LYS A 58 5.03 14.05 4.98
C LYS A 58 3.53 13.80 4.82
N GLN A 59 2.91 13.10 5.77
CA GLN A 59 1.48 12.80 5.70
C GLN A 59 0.60 14.06 5.57
N SER A 60 1.02 15.19 6.16
CA SER A 60 0.34 16.49 6.03
C SER A 60 0.24 16.99 4.59
N ASP A 61 1.18 16.57 3.73
CA ASP A 61 1.37 17.13 2.40
C ASP A 61 0.71 16.28 1.32
N PHE A 62 0.12 15.11 1.67
CA PHE A 62 -0.53 14.20 0.71
C PHE A 62 -1.60 14.89 -0.12
N LYS A 63 -2.47 15.67 0.53
CA LYS A 63 -3.53 16.39 -0.17
C LYS A 63 -2.96 17.41 -1.16
N LYS A 64 -1.97 18.19 -0.73
CA LYS A 64 -1.33 19.22 -1.56
C LYS A 64 -0.56 18.58 -2.73
N ALA A 65 0.16 17.49 -2.47
CA ALA A 65 0.89 16.74 -3.50
C ALA A 65 -0.04 16.19 -4.58
N GLU A 66 -1.19 15.65 -4.18
CA GLU A 66 -2.20 15.18 -5.14
C GLU A 66 -2.76 16.32 -5.98
N GLU A 67 -3.08 17.47 -5.38
CA GLU A 67 -3.57 18.66 -6.10
C GLU A 67 -2.52 19.19 -7.11
N ILE A 68 -1.23 19.17 -6.77
CA ILE A 68 -0.14 19.57 -7.69
C ILE A 68 -0.08 18.63 -8.89
N LEU A 69 -0.20 17.32 -8.66
CA LEU A 69 -0.16 16.34 -9.74
C LEU A 69 -1.39 16.45 -10.65
N GLU A 70 -2.58 16.62 -10.08
CA GLU A 70 -3.81 16.83 -10.84
C GLU A 70 -3.66 18.07 -11.74
N LYS A 71 -3.13 19.18 -11.22
CA LYS A 71 -2.91 20.42 -11.98
C LYS A 71 -1.87 20.27 -13.09
N ASN A 72 -0.72 19.66 -12.80
CA ASN A 72 0.32 19.44 -13.81
C ASN A 72 -0.17 18.54 -14.95
N ALA A 73 -0.99 17.53 -14.63
CA ALA A 73 -1.66 16.71 -15.64
C ALA A 73 -2.61 17.52 -16.53
N GLU A 74 -3.42 18.44 -15.97
CA GLU A 74 -4.33 19.30 -16.76
C GLU A 74 -3.59 20.09 -17.86
N GLU A 75 -2.38 20.60 -17.55
CA GLU A 75 -1.55 21.37 -18.49
C GLU A 75 -1.02 20.52 -19.66
N LEU A 76 -0.77 19.23 -19.44
CA LEU A 76 -0.24 18.29 -20.44
C LEU A 76 -1.33 17.68 -21.34
N ILE A 77 -2.57 17.61 -20.86
CA ILE A 77 -3.65 16.90 -21.55
C ILE A 77 -4.11 17.61 -22.85
N ASP A 78 -3.86 18.91 -23.02
CA ASP A 78 -4.17 19.61 -24.28
C ASP A 78 -3.19 19.30 -25.41
N GLN A 79 -2.06 18.64 -25.11
CA GLN A 79 -1.01 18.29 -26.08
C GLN A 79 -0.99 16.78 -26.39
N ILE A 80 -1.94 16.02 -25.86
CA ILE A 80 -1.93 14.56 -25.97
C ILE A 80 -2.36 14.09 -27.35
N ASP A 81 -1.66 13.09 -27.88
CA ASP A 81 -2.06 12.41 -29.10
C ASP A 81 -3.34 11.59 -28.85
N LYS A 82 -4.21 11.52 -29.86
CA LYS A 82 -5.48 10.76 -29.80
C LYS A 82 -5.27 9.25 -29.75
N ASP A 83 -4.05 8.80 -30.04
CA ASP A 83 -3.66 7.39 -29.99
C ASP A 83 -3.31 6.92 -28.56
N TYR A 84 -3.51 7.77 -27.54
CA TYR A 84 -3.31 7.39 -26.15
C TYR A 84 -4.36 6.36 -25.69
N TYR A 85 -3.92 5.30 -25.00
CA TYR A 85 -4.74 4.13 -24.70
C TYR A 85 -6.04 4.42 -23.91
N LEU A 86 -6.08 5.47 -23.09
CA LEU A 86 -7.32 5.87 -22.39
C LEU A 86 -8.44 6.30 -23.35
N PHE A 87 -8.14 6.70 -24.59
CA PHE A 87 -9.18 7.04 -25.57
C PHE A 87 -9.94 5.79 -26.05
N GLU A 88 -9.34 4.59 -25.95
CA GLU A 88 -9.97 3.31 -26.29
C GLU A 88 -10.87 2.77 -25.17
N PHE A 89 -10.73 3.28 -23.94
CA PHE A 89 -11.47 2.80 -22.77
C PHE A 89 -12.97 3.11 -22.88
N THR A 90 -13.82 2.21 -22.39
CA THR A 90 -15.25 2.47 -22.22
C THR A 90 -15.51 3.47 -21.08
N ASP A 91 -16.73 3.98 -20.97
CA ASP A 91 -17.07 4.88 -19.87
C ASP A 91 -16.91 4.20 -18.51
N GLU A 92 -17.26 2.92 -18.41
CA GLU A 92 -17.11 2.10 -17.21
C GLU A 92 -15.63 1.93 -16.83
N GLU A 93 -14.76 1.65 -17.80
CA GLU A 93 -13.32 1.53 -17.58
C GLU A 93 -12.71 2.86 -17.12
N LEU A 94 -13.15 3.98 -17.70
CA LEU A 94 -12.73 5.31 -17.23
C LEU A 94 -13.22 5.59 -15.81
N TYR A 95 -14.42 5.15 -15.43
CA TYR A 95 -14.88 5.23 -14.03
C TYR A 95 -14.06 4.33 -13.10
N GLU A 96 -13.58 3.17 -13.56
CA GLU A 96 -12.64 2.36 -12.79
C GLU A 96 -11.31 3.09 -12.56
N VAL A 97 -10.79 3.81 -13.57
CA VAL A 97 -9.60 4.67 -13.41
C VAL A 97 -9.83 5.72 -12.31
N LEU A 98 -11.01 6.35 -12.29
CA LEU A 98 -11.36 7.33 -11.25
C LEU A 98 -11.53 6.69 -9.87
N LEU A 99 -12.13 5.49 -9.80
CA LEU A 99 -12.37 4.76 -8.55
C LEU A 99 -11.06 4.25 -7.93
N LYS A 100 -10.16 3.71 -8.75
CA LYS A 100 -8.88 3.13 -8.32
C LYS A 100 -7.73 4.10 -8.56
N SER A 101 -7.92 5.40 -8.33
CA SER A 101 -6.91 6.42 -8.63
C SER A 101 -5.57 6.25 -7.89
N ASP A 102 -5.53 5.41 -6.85
CA ASP A 102 -4.30 4.96 -6.18
C ASP A 102 -3.44 3.99 -7.01
N GLU A 103 -4.05 3.29 -7.97
CA GLU A 103 -3.39 2.35 -8.88
C GLU A 103 -2.97 3.01 -10.21
N TRP A 104 -3.55 4.16 -10.55
CA TRP A 104 -3.28 4.91 -11.77
C TRP A 104 -2.38 6.12 -11.50
N ASN A 105 -1.64 6.56 -12.51
CA ASN A 105 -0.90 7.81 -12.39
C ASN A 105 -1.86 9.02 -12.46
N ALA A 106 -1.40 10.18 -12.00
CA ALA A 106 -2.24 11.38 -11.98
C ALA A 106 -2.67 11.86 -13.38
N PHE A 107 -1.84 11.60 -14.39
CA PHE A 107 -2.14 11.94 -15.76
C PHE A 107 -3.35 11.16 -16.29
N ASP A 108 -3.34 9.82 -16.12
CA ASP A 108 -4.44 8.94 -16.49
C ASP A 108 -5.73 9.32 -15.76
N TYR A 109 -5.62 9.61 -14.46
CA TYR A 109 -6.76 10.05 -13.66
C TYR A 109 -7.39 11.35 -14.20
N THR A 110 -6.59 12.37 -14.47
CA THR A 110 -7.09 13.65 -15.00
C THR A 110 -7.59 13.50 -16.44
N LEU A 111 -6.91 12.71 -17.26
CA LEU A 111 -7.32 12.41 -18.63
C LEU A 111 -8.66 11.67 -18.66
N ALA A 112 -8.87 10.69 -17.78
CA ALA A 112 -10.14 9.98 -17.66
C ALA A 112 -11.29 10.92 -17.31
N GLN A 113 -11.08 11.88 -16.39
CA GLN A 113 -12.08 12.91 -16.10
C GLN A 113 -12.42 13.75 -17.34
N LYS A 114 -11.40 14.14 -18.13
CA LYS A 114 -11.62 14.94 -19.35
C LYS A 114 -12.37 14.15 -20.42
N ILE A 115 -11.98 12.90 -20.67
CA ILE A 115 -12.64 12.04 -21.66
C ILE A 115 -14.11 11.82 -21.28
N LEU A 116 -14.39 11.51 -20.01
CA LEU A 116 -15.77 11.36 -19.53
C LEU A 116 -16.59 12.64 -19.71
N LYS A 117 -16.02 13.81 -19.39
CA LYS A 117 -16.68 15.11 -19.63
C LYS A 117 -16.92 15.37 -21.12
N GLN A 118 -15.96 15.05 -21.99
CA GLN A 118 -16.11 15.17 -23.45
C GLN A 118 -17.19 14.24 -24.00
N ARG A 119 -17.36 13.06 -23.40
CA ARG A 119 -18.44 12.10 -23.72
C ARG A 119 -19.80 12.49 -23.09
N GLY A 120 -19.90 13.66 -22.46
CA GLY A 120 -21.14 14.18 -21.89
C GLY A 120 -21.53 13.59 -20.52
N LYS A 121 -20.60 12.90 -19.84
CA LYS A 121 -20.83 12.42 -18.47
C LYS A 121 -20.59 13.54 -17.46
N SER A 122 -21.39 13.57 -16.40
CA SER A 122 -21.15 14.46 -15.27
C SER A 122 -20.01 13.90 -14.42
N VAL A 123 -18.90 14.62 -14.37
CA VAL A 123 -17.78 14.35 -13.46
C VAL A 123 -17.57 15.60 -12.61
N ASP A 124 -18.34 15.69 -11.54
CA ASP A 124 -18.29 16.78 -10.58
C ASP A 124 -17.47 16.40 -9.34
N LYS A 125 -17.18 17.39 -8.50
CA LYS A 125 -16.38 17.19 -7.28
C LYS A 125 -17.09 16.26 -6.28
N GLU A 126 -18.42 16.22 -6.28
CA GLU A 126 -19.18 15.36 -5.38
C GLU A 126 -19.00 13.88 -5.74
N LEU A 127 -19.10 13.54 -7.02
CA LEU A 127 -18.83 12.20 -7.54
C LEU A 127 -17.38 11.78 -7.28
N LEU A 128 -16.39 12.64 -7.56
CA LEU A 128 -14.99 12.29 -7.32
C LEU A 128 -14.72 12.02 -5.83
N ASN A 129 -15.32 12.81 -4.94
CA ASN A 129 -15.21 12.59 -3.50
C ASN A 129 -15.92 11.30 -3.07
N SER A 130 -17.07 10.95 -3.67
CA SER A 130 -17.77 9.71 -3.34
C SER A 130 -16.95 8.49 -3.76
N LEU A 131 -16.36 8.51 -4.97
CA LEU A 131 -15.45 7.47 -5.46
C LEU A 131 -14.22 7.30 -4.56
N LYS A 132 -13.55 8.41 -4.21
CA LYS A 132 -12.39 8.38 -3.28
C LYS A 132 -12.79 7.78 -1.92
N ASN A 133 -13.95 8.14 -1.39
CA ASN A 133 -14.45 7.61 -0.11
C ASN A 133 -14.83 6.13 -0.18
N GLU A 134 -15.44 5.70 -1.28
CA GLU A 134 -15.77 4.30 -1.54
C GLU A 134 -14.50 3.45 -1.61
N ARG A 135 -13.51 3.90 -2.38
CA ARG A 135 -12.21 3.24 -2.49
C ARG A 135 -11.50 3.12 -1.15
N LEU A 136 -11.49 4.19 -0.35
CA LEU A 136 -10.90 4.15 0.99
C LEU A 136 -11.61 3.13 1.90
N LYS A 137 -12.94 3.03 1.83
CA LYS A 137 -13.70 2.03 2.60
C LYS A 137 -13.35 0.61 2.15
N ASP A 138 -13.22 0.40 0.85
CA ASP A 138 -12.87 -0.92 0.30
C ASP A 138 -11.45 -1.33 0.69
N LEU A 139 -10.48 -0.44 0.51
CA LEU A 139 -9.08 -0.66 0.91
C LEU A 139 -8.92 -0.82 2.43
N ALA A 140 -9.81 -0.25 3.25
CA ALA A 140 -9.78 -0.41 4.70
C ALA A 140 -10.34 -1.76 5.19
N LYS A 141 -10.99 -2.56 4.34
CA LYS A 141 -11.49 -3.88 4.73
C LYS A 141 -10.34 -4.80 5.18
N PRO A 142 -10.55 -5.66 6.18
CA PRO A 142 -9.55 -6.64 6.58
C PRO A 142 -9.13 -7.54 5.40
N GLU A 143 -7.87 -7.95 5.41
CA GLU A 143 -7.34 -8.97 4.49
C GLU A 143 -8.10 -10.29 4.64
N GLY A 144 -7.99 -11.15 3.62
CA GLY A 144 -8.79 -12.37 3.47
C GLY A 144 -8.63 -13.41 4.59
N ASN A 145 -9.12 -14.63 4.34
CA ASN A 145 -9.23 -15.68 5.34
C ASN A 145 -7.88 -16.05 6.01
N GLN A 146 -7.67 -15.61 7.26
CA GLN A 146 -6.45 -15.89 8.03
C GLN A 146 -6.49 -17.24 8.78
N LYS A 147 -7.55 -18.04 8.63
CA LYS A 147 -7.69 -19.33 9.33
C LYS A 147 -6.48 -20.26 9.18
N PRO A 148 -5.87 -20.45 7.99
CA PRO A 148 -4.69 -21.32 7.86
C PRO A 148 -3.50 -20.83 8.70
N TRP A 149 -3.24 -19.51 8.69
CA TRP A 149 -2.18 -18.90 9.49
C TRP A 149 -2.44 -19.00 10.98
N ILE A 150 -3.70 -18.84 11.40
CA ILE A 150 -4.11 -19.02 12.81
C ILE A 150 -3.87 -20.47 13.25
N ILE A 151 -4.33 -21.45 12.46
CA ILE A 151 -4.17 -22.88 12.77
C ILE A 151 -2.69 -23.24 12.84
N GLY A 152 -1.91 -22.86 11.82
CA GLY A 152 -0.46 -23.07 11.79
C GLY A 152 0.22 -22.40 12.98
N GLY A 153 -0.16 -21.17 13.30
CA GLY A 153 0.37 -20.42 14.45
C GLY A 153 0.19 -21.17 15.77
N TYR A 154 -1.00 -21.72 16.06
CA TYR A 154 -1.19 -22.53 17.26
C TYR A 154 -0.33 -23.80 17.27
N VAL A 155 -0.26 -24.52 16.15
CA VAL A 155 0.57 -25.73 16.03
C VAL A 155 2.04 -25.42 16.29
N PHE A 156 2.56 -24.37 15.65
CA PHE A 156 3.95 -23.94 15.79
C PHE A 156 4.25 -23.31 17.16
N SER A 157 3.27 -22.70 17.82
CA SER A 157 3.43 -22.26 19.21
C SER A 157 3.64 -23.44 20.17
N ILE A 158 3.05 -24.61 19.90
CA ILE A 158 3.18 -25.79 20.75
C ILE A 158 4.46 -26.60 20.45
N LEU A 159 4.82 -26.77 19.18
CA LEU A 159 5.95 -27.62 18.76
C LEU A 159 7.35 -27.04 19.04
N GLY A 160 7.44 -25.82 19.58
CA GLY A 160 8.73 -25.16 19.84
C GLY A 160 8.61 -23.66 20.14
N GLY A 161 7.42 -23.07 19.99
CA GLY A 161 7.10 -21.72 20.48
C GLY A 161 7.59 -20.57 19.59
N PHE A 162 8.79 -20.68 19.01
CA PHE A 162 9.43 -19.56 18.31
C PHE A 162 8.74 -19.16 16.99
N LEU A 163 8.38 -20.13 16.15
CA LEU A 163 7.63 -19.85 14.92
C LEU A 163 6.23 -19.32 15.23
N GLY A 164 5.61 -19.82 16.30
CA GLY A 164 4.36 -19.31 16.83
C GLY A 164 4.44 -17.84 17.26
N LEU A 165 5.52 -17.43 17.93
CA LEU A 165 5.75 -16.02 18.29
C LEU A 165 5.75 -15.09 17.06
N ILE A 166 6.45 -15.47 16.00
CA ILE A 166 6.53 -14.67 14.77
C ILE A 166 5.16 -14.53 14.12
N ILE A 167 4.44 -15.65 13.95
CA ILE A 167 3.11 -15.67 13.32
C ILE A 167 2.11 -14.89 14.17
N GLY A 168 2.12 -15.09 15.50
CA GLY A 168 1.23 -14.40 16.43
C GLY A 168 1.46 -12.90 16.46
N TYR A 169 2.73 -12.46 16.48
CA TYR A 169 3.09 -11.05 16.39
C TYR A 169 2.59 -10.43 15.09
N PHE A 170 2.88 -11.09 13.96
CA PHE A 170 2.47 -10.61 12.64
C PHE A 170 0.95 -10.44 12.51
N LEU A 171 0.18 -11.46 12.91
CA LEU A 171 -1.29 -11.41 12.90
C LEU A 171 -1.85 -10.35 13.86
N TRP A 172 -1.17 -10.05 14.97
CA TRP A 172 -1.65 -9.10 15.97
C TRP A 172 -1.35 -7.64 15.59
N THR A 173 -0.17 -7.34 15.05
CA THR A 173 0.32 -5.97 14.92
C THR A 173 0.37 -5.43 13.49
N SER A 174 0.15 -6.27 12.47
CA SER A 174 0.23 -5.84 11.07
C SER A 174 -0.77 -4.73 10.74
N LYS A 175 -0.27 -3.71 10.07
CA LYS A 175 -1.02 -2.54 9.60
C LYS A 175 -0.63 -2.24 8.16
N LYS A 176 -1.62 -1.85 7.37
CA LYS A 176 -1.45 -1.32 6.02
C LYS A 176 -1.67 0.19 6.00
N THR A 177 -1.00 0.86 5.07
CA THR A 177 -1.13 2.30 4.85
C THR A 177 -2.10 2.52 3.69
N LEU A 178 -3.16 3.29 3.91
CA LEU A 178 -4.11 3.69 2.89
C LEU A 178 -3.52 4.81 2.00
N PRO A 179 -4.08 5.06 0.80
CA PRO A 179 -3.62 6.13 -0.10
C PRO A 179 -3.66 7.54 0.52
N ASN A 180 -4.49 7.76 1.55
CA ASN A 180 -4.54 9.00 2.32
C ASN A 180 -3.47 9.07 3.45
N GLY A 181 -2.56 8.11 3.52
CA GLY A 181 -1.53 7.96 4.56
C GLY A 181 -2.00 7.36 5.88
N GLN A 182 -3.30 7.11 6.07
CA GLN A 182 -3.83 6.53 7.30
C GLN A 182 -3.39 5.07 7.46
N LYS A 183 -2.89 4.70 8.64
CA LYS A 183 -2.53 3.32 8.96
C LYS A 183 -3.70 2.60 9.61
N VAL A 184 -4.17 1.52 8.98
CA VAL A 184 -5.26 0.67 9.48
C VAL A 184 -4.77 -0.76 9.68
N TYR A 185 -5.39 -1.52 10.58
CA TYR A 185 -5.00 -2.91 10.80
C TYR A 185 -5.28 -3.75 9.56
N SER A 186 -4.32 -4.58 9.17
CA SER A 186 -4.46 -5.50 8.03
C SER A 186 -5.48 -6.60 8.33
N TYR A 187 -5.51 -7.10 9.56
CA TYR A 187 -6.33 -8.25 9.94
C TYR A 187 -7.55 -7.86 10.76
N SER A 188 -8.58 -8.72 10.72
CA SER A 188 -9.82 -8.51 11.45
C SER A 188 -9.56 -8.46 12.96
N GLU A 189 -10.49 -7.88 13.72
CA GLU A 189 -10.35 -7.88 15.19
C GLU A 189 -10.27 -9.30 15.77
N ASN A 190 -11.02 -10.25 15.19
CA ASN A 190 -11.00 -11.64 15.62
C ASN A 190 -9.65 -12.30 15.33
N ASP A 191 -9.10 -12.11 14.13
CA ASP A 191 -7.81 -12.68 13.76
C ASP A 191 -6.68 -12.10 14.62
N ARG A 192 -6.71 -10.80 14.91
CA ARG A 192 -5.77 -10.14 15.83
C ARG A 192 -5.86 -10.68 17.25
N LYS A 193 -7.06 -11.03 17.74
CA LYS A 193 -7.23 -11.70 19.04
C LYS A 193 -6.55 -13.06 19.04
N HIS A 194 -6.73 -13.86 17.99
CA HIS A 194 -6.02 -15.14 17.86
C HIS A 194 -4.51 -14.95 17.73
N GLY A 195 -4.03 -13.97 16.95
CA GLY A 195 -2.62 -13.62 16.86
C GLY A 195 -2.01 -13.29 18.23
N LYS A 196 -2.74 -12.49 19.03
CA LYS A 196 -2.35 -12.18 20.41
C LYS A 196 -2.26 -13.45 21.28
N TYR A 197 -3.22 -14.36 21.19
CA TYR A 197 -3.16 -15.63 21.94
C TYR A 197 -1.99 -16.52 21.50
N ILE A 198 -1.80 -16.69 20.19
CA ILE A 198 -0.68 -17.46 19.61
C ILE A 198 0.66 -16.91 20.11
N PHE A 199 0.81 -15.58 20.12
CA PHE A 199 1.99 -14.89 20.64
C PHE A 199 2.24 -15.21 22.11
N TYR A 200 1.25 -15.06 22.99
CA TYR A 200 1.45 -15.35 24.42
C TYR A 200 1.70 -16.84 24.70
N ILE A 201 1.08 -17.75 23.95
CA ILE A 201 1.36 -19.18 24.07
C ILE A 201 2.81 -19.46 23.68
N GLY A 202 3.27 -18.92 22.55
CA GLY A 202 4.66 -19.05 22.12
C GLY A 202 5.64 -18.45 23.13
N LEU A 203 5.27 -17.33 23.77
CA LEU A 203 6.09 -16.65 24.78
C LEU A 203 6.27 -17.48 26.06
N ILE A 204 5.31 -18.34 26.39
CA ILE A 204 5.38 -19.25 27.53
C ILE A 204 6.08 -20.57 27.14
N ILE A 205 5.74 -21.12 25.98
CA ILE A 205 6.25 -22.44 25.54
C ILE A 205 7.73 -22.38 25.14
N ALA A 206 8.17 -21.34 24.43
CA ALA A 206 9.57 -21.28 23.98
C ALA A 206 10.57 -21.27 25.16
N PRO A 207 10.42 -20.42 26.21
CA PRO A 207 11.33 -20.44 27.35
C PRO A 207 11.23 -21.72 28.18
N THR A 208 10.03 -22.26 28.38
CA THR A 208 9.84 -23.50 29.16
C THR A 208 10.48 -24.70 28.47
N ALA A 209 10.32 -24.84 27.15
CA ALA A 209 10.99 -25.88 26.37
C ALA A 209 12.52 -25.73 26.40
N MET A 210 13.04 -24.50 26.35
CA MET A 210 14.46 -24.23 26.44
C MET A 210 15.03 -24.61 27.82
N LEU A 211 14.33 -24.25 28.91
CA LEU A 211 14.72 -24.62 30.27
C LEU A 211 14.74 -26.14 30.47
N LEU A 212 13.69 -26.85 30.03
CA LEU A 212 13.63 -28.31 30.11
C LEU A 212 14.80 -28.97 29.37
N LYS A 213 15.13 -28.46 28.18
CA LYS A 213 16.26 -28.97 27.39
C LYS A 213 17.60 -28.76 28.10
N VAL A 214 17.81 -27.59 28.70
CA VAL A 214 19.04 -27.29 29.46
C VAL A 214 19.15 -28.20 30.68
N VAL A 215 18.08 -28.36 31.47
CA VAL A 215 18.08 -29.23 32.65
C VAL A 215 18.31 -30.69 32.28
N SER A 216 17.78 -31.17 31.15
CA SER A 216 17.99 -32.55 30.68
C SER A 216 19.41 -32.87 30.21
N GLN A 217 20.26 -31.84 30.03
CA GLN A 217 21.65 -31.99 29.62
C GLN A 217 22.65 -31.99 30.79
N PHE A 218 22.17 -31.75 32.02
CA PHE A 218 22.94 -31.87 33.26
C PHE A 218 22.60 -33.18 33.97
#